data_AF-A0A933FG70-F1
#
_entry.id   AF-A0A933FG70-F1
#
_cell.length_a   1.000
_cell.length_b   1.000
_cell.length_c   1.000
_cell.angle_alpha   90.00
_cell.angle_beta   90.00
_cell.angle_gamma   90.00
#
_symmetry.space_group_name_H-M   'P 1'
#
loop_
_entity.id
_entity.type
_entity.pdbx_description
1 polymer ?
#
loop_
_entity_poly.entity_id
_entity_poly.type
_entity_poly.pdbx_seq_one_letter_code
_entity_poly.pdbx_strand_id
1 'polypeptide(L)'
;MLTANRRAALALLAASLAAGCSPRTAALRAMVPMLDRASEAFHDEADPQLAREAFASQLKLLEGLLRNDPANPTLRRLLAEGFGGYAFLFLEESEPERAKGAYLRGRDYALGALPGPLATLAQTPLEPLRRALAQAR
;
A
#
# COMPACT_ATOMS: atom_id res chain seq x y z
N MET A 1 47.73 -2.17 -19.84
CA MET A 1 47.15 -1.14 -18.95
C MET A 1 45.66 -0.89 -19.19
N LEU A 2 45.18 -0.71 -20.43
CA LEU A 2 43.75 -0.48 -20.71
C LEU A 2 42.80 -1.63 -20.28
N THR A 3 43.25 -2.89 -20.34
CA THR A 3 42.44 -4.06 -19.96
C THR A 3 42.23 -4.19 -18.45
N ALA A 4 43.20 -3.74 -17.64
CA ALA A 4 43.10 -3.74 -16.18
C ALA A 4 42.11 -2.66 -15.69
N ASN A 5 42.15 -1.46 -16.28
CA ASN A 5 41.18 -0.40 -15.99
C ASN A 5 39.74 -0.78 -16.39
N ARG A 6 39.56 -1.50 -17.51
CA ARG A 6 38.23 -2.02 -17.91
C ARG A 6 37.68 -3.03 -16.92
N ARG A 7 38.51 -3.94 -16.41
CA ARG A 7 38.10 -4.93 -15.39
C ARG A 7 37.76 -4.26 -14.05
N ALA A 8 38.54 -3.26 -13.64
CA ALA A 8 38.25 -2.49 -12.43
C ALA A 8 36.94 -1.68 -12.56
N ALA A 9 36.70 -1.06 -13.71
CA ALA A 9 35.45 -0.34 -13.99
C ALA A 9 34.22 -1.27 -13.99
N LEU A 10 34.33 -2.45 -14.60
CA LEU A 10 33.27 -3.47 -14.59
C LEU A 10 33.00 -4.00 -13.17
N ALA A 11 34.04 -4.22 -12.36
CA ALA A 11 33.88 -4.65 -10.97
C ALA A 11 33.21 -3.57 -10.10
N LEU A 12 33.57 -2.30 -10.28
CA LEU A 12 32.93 -1.17 -9.59
C LEU A 12 31.46 -0.98 -10.00
N LEU A 13 31.15 -1.15 -11.29
CA LEU A 13 29.77 -1.11 -11.79
C LEU A 13 28.93 -2.28 -11.27
N ALA A 14 29.50 -3.49 -11.21
CA ALA A 14 28.80 -4.65 -10.65
C ALA A 14 28.55 -4.49 -9.14
N ALA A 15 29.51 -3.93 -8.40
CA ALA A 15 29.35 -3.65 -6.97
C ALA A 15 28.28 -2.58 -6.69
N SER A 16 28.18 -1.54 -7.53
CA SER A 16 27.14 -0.51 -7.38
C SER A 16 25.74 -1.03 -7.72
N LEU A 17 25.62 -1.91 -8.73
CA LEU A 17 24.36 -2.60 -9.05
C LEU A 17 23.93 -3.56 -7.93
N ALA A 18 24.88 -4.26 -7.30
CA ALA A 18 24.60 -5.17 -6.19
C ALA A 18 24.15 -4.43 -4.91
N ALA A 19 24.65 -3.22 -4.67
CA ALA A 19 24.24 -2.39 -3.53
C ALA A 19 22.75 -1.95 -3.58
N GLY A 20 22.10 -2.04 -4.75
CA GLY A 20 20.68 -1.71 -4.93
C GLY A 20 19.71 -2.88 -4.69
N CYS A 21 20.18 -4.13 -4.66
CA CYS A 21 19.34 -5.31 -4.43
C CYS A 21 19.28 -5.65 -2.94
N SER A 22 18.35 -5.06 -2.20
CA SER A 22 18.05 -5.50 -0.82
C SER A 22 17.46 -6.92 -0.86
N PRO A 23 18.15 -7.97 -0.34
CA PRO A 23 17.63 -9.34 -0.36
C PRO A 23 16.31 -9.45 0.40
N ARG A 24 16.14 -8.62 1.45
CA ARG A 24 14.89 -8.51 2.21
C ARG A 24 13.75 -7.99 1.33
N THR A 25 14.00 -6.97 0.52
CA THR A 25 12.98 -6.42 -0.40
C THR A 25 12.62 -7.43 -1.48
N ALA A 26 13.61 -8.16 -2.02
CA ALA A 26 13.38 -9.22 -3.00
C ALA A 26 12.52 -10.35 -2.43
N ALA A 27 12.85 -10.85 -1.23
CA ALA A 27 12.08 -11.87 -0.55
C ALA A 27 10.65 -11.41 -0.25
N LEU A 28 10.48 -10.17 0.23
CA LEU A 28 9.16 -9.59 0.46
C LEU A 28 8.34 -9.54 -0.83
N ARG A 29 8.91 -9.01 -1.92
CA ARG A 29 8.20 -8.91 -3.21
C ARG A 29 7.79 -10.26 -3.78
N ALA A 30 8.54 -11.33 -3.51
CA ALA A 30 8.15 -12.68 -3.88
C ALA A 30 6.92 -13.19 -3.10
N MET A 31 6.72 -12.72 -1.86
CA MET A 31 5.57 -13.10 -1.02
C MET A 31 4.31 -12.25 -1.28
N VAL A 32 4.46 -11.00 -1.74
CA VAL A 32 3.34 -10.06 -1.92
C VAL A 32 2.16 -10.62 -2.72
N PRO A 33 2.33 -11.35 -3.84
CA PRO A 33 1.20 -11.94 -4.56
C PRO A 33 0.41 -12.96 -3.74
N MET A 34 1.06 -13.67 -2.81
CA MET A 34 0.38 -14.60 -1.91
C MET A 34 -0.44 -13.85 -0.86
N LEU A 35 0.08 -12.74 -0.33
CA LEU A 35 -0.66 -11.87 0.58
C LEU A 35 -1.86 -11.23 -0.10
N ASP A 36 -1.73 -10.87 -1.38
CA ASP A 36 -2.82 -10.32 -2.17
C ASP A 36 -3.97 -11.33 -2.28
N ARG A 37 -3.68 -12.59 -2.65
CA ARG A 37 -4.70 -13.65 -2.64
C ARG A 37 -5.24 -13.96 -1.26
N ALA A 38 -4.42 -13.88 -0.21
CA ALA A 38 -4.87 -14.10 1.15
C ALA A 38 -5.92 -13.06 1.60
N SER A 39 -5.99 -11.90 0.94
CA SER A 39 -7.04 -10.91 1.19
C SER A 39 -8.45 -11.42 0.85
N GLU A 40 -8.57 -12.36 -0.10
CA GLU A 40 -9.85 -12.97 -0.47
C GLU A 40 -10.45 -13.74 0.72
N ALA A 41 -9.62 -14.42 1.52
CA ALA A 41 -10.08 -15.13 2.71
C ALA A 41 -10.69 -14.18 3.76
N PHE A 42 -10.24 -12.92 3.82
CA PHE A 42 -10.84 -11.91 4.69
C PHE A 42 -12.20 -11.42 4.18
N HIS A 43 -12.40 -11.40 2.86
CA HIS A 43 -13.67 -11.01 2.26
C HIS A 43 -14.74 -12.12 2.40
N ASP A 44 -14.30 -13.37 2.47
CA ASP A 44 -15.17 -14.54 2.63
C ASP A 44 -15.46 -14.88 4.11
N GLU A 45 -14.90 -14.13 5.07
CA GLU A 45 -15.12 -14.38 6.50
C GLU A 45 -16.55 -14.02 6.91
N ALA A 46 -17.29 -15.03 7.40
CA ALA A 46 -18.69 -14.92 7.73
C ALA A 46 -18.93 -14.56 9.21
N ASP A 47 -17.97 -14.78 10.09
CA ASP A 47 -18.05 -14.40 11.51
C ASP A 47 -17.53 -12.97 11.71
N PRO A 48 -18.41 -11.99 12.05
CA PRO A 48 -18.01 -10.60 12.23
C PRO A 48 -17.02 -10.38 13.38
N GLN A 49 -17.06 -11.22 14.41
CA GLN A 49 -16.14 -11.11 15.54
C GLN A 49 -14.74 -11.55 15.12
N LEU A 50 -14.64 -12.71 14.46
CA LEU A 50 -13.38 -13.20 13.91
C LEU A 50 -12.81 -12.22 12.88
N ALA A 51 -13.64 -11.71 11.99
CA ALA A 51 -13.25 -10.70 11.01
C ALA A 51 -12.67 -9.45 11.69
N ARG A 52 -13.34 -8.91 12.72
CA ARG A 52 -12.86 -7.72 13.46
C ARG A 52 -11.47 -7.94 14.06
N GLU A 53 -11.25 -9.07 14.72
CA GLU A 53 -9.98 -9.40 15.36
C GLU A 53 -8.87 -9.65 14.33
N ALA A 54 -9.19 -10.38 13.26
CA ALA A 54 -8.26 -10.72 12.20
C ALA A 54 -7.82 -9.46 11.43
N PHE A 55 -8.75 -8.57 11.06
CA PHE A 55 -8.42 -7.32 10.35
C PHE A 55 -7.44 -6.45 11.14
N ALA A 56 -7.69 -6.25 12.44
CA ALA A 56 -6.84 -5.39 13.27
C ALA A 56 -5.38 -5.87 13.29
N SER A 57 -5.16 -7.18 13.42
CA SER A 57 -3.81 -7.78 13.41
C SER A 57 -3.17 -7.74 12.03
N GLN A 58 -3.93 -8.06 10.97
CA GLN A 58 -3.46 -8.10 9.59
C GLN A 58 -3.01 -6.71 9.11
N LEU A 59 -3.73 -5.66 9.48
CA LEU A 59 -3.36 -4.28 9.17
C LEU A 59 -1.96 -3.93 9.70
N LYS A 60 -1.66 -4.33 10.94
CA LYS A 60 -0.34 -4.06 11.56
C LYS A 60 0.77 -4.88 10.92
N LEU A 61 0.49 -6.12 10.54
CA LEU A 61 1.42 -6.93 9.76
C LEU A 61 1.75 -6.24 8.42
N LEU A 62 0.74 -5.84 7.65
CA LEU A 62 0.94 -5.17 6.37
C LEU A 62 1.69 -3.84 6.50
N GLU A 63 1.44 -3.05 7.54
CA GLU A 63 2.23 -1.83 7.83
C GLU A 63 3.70 -2.14 8.09
N GLY A 64 3.99 -3.22 8.84
CA GLY A 64 5.35 -3.70 9.08
C GLY A 64 6.05 -4.13 7.80
N LEU A 65 5.35 -4.83 6.92
CA LEU A 65 5.86 -5.23 5.61
C LEU A 65 6.12 -4.01 4.72
N LEU A 66 5.19 -3.04 4.68
CA LEU A 66 5.35 -1.82 3.89
C LEU A 66 6.58 -1.01 4.33
N ARG A 67 6.94 -1.00 5.61
CA ARG A 67 8.19 -0.34 6.08
C ARG A 67 9.45 -0.92 5.43
N ASN A 68 9.41 -2.17 4.97
CA ASN A 68 10.53 -2.83 4.30
C ASN A 68 10.55 -2.60 2.78
N ASP A 69 9.41 -2.23 2.17
CA ASP A 69 9.31 -1.83 0.75
C ASP A 69 8.30 -0.68 0.60
N PRO A 70 8.67 0.56 0.99
CA PRO A 70 7.72 1.69 1.07
C PRO A 70 7.09 2.10 -0.27
N ALA A 71 7.70 1.68 -1.38
CA ALA A 71 7.22 1.96 -2.74
C ALA A 71 6.28 0.86 -3.27
N ASN A 72 5.96 -0.17 -2.48
CA ASN A 72 5.15 -1.29 -2.94
C ASN A 72 3.68 -0.88 -3.13
N PRO A 73 3.16 -0.81 -4.37
CA PRO A 73 1.80 -0.34 -4.62
C PRO A 73 0.75 -1.34 -4.14
N THR A 74 1.04 -2.65 -4.18
CA THR A 74 0.12 -3.70 -3.72
C THR A 74 -0.08 -3.64 -2.22
N LEU A 75 0.99 -3.54 -1.42
CA LEU A 75 0.88 -3.40 0.04
C LEU A 75 0.11 -2.12 0.42
N ARG A 76 0.33 -1.02 -0.31
CA ARG A 76 -0.44 0.22 -0.10
C ARG A 76 -1.91 0.05 -0.45
N ARG A 77 -2.24 -0.63 -1.55
CA ARG A 77 -3.63 -0.93 -1.92
C ARG A 77 -4.31 -1.80 -0.85
N LEU A 78 -3.66 -2.89 -0.40
CA LEU A 78 -4.19 -3.76 0.65
C LEU A 78 -4.43 -3.01 1.97
N LEU A 79 -3.53 -2.10 2.34
CA LEU A 79 -3.70 -1.25 3.52
C LEU A 79 -4.84 -0.23 3.33
N ALA A 80 -5.01 0.32 2.13
CA ALA A 80 -6.11 1.22 1.83
C ALA A 80 -7.46 0.52 1.96
N GLU A 81 -7.61 -0.63 1.32
CA GLU A 81 -8.81 -1.48 1.38
C GLU A 81 -9.08 -1.92 2.81
N GLY A 82 -8.07 -2.44 3.51
CA GLY A 82 -8.21 -2.92 4.88
C GLY A 82 -8.58 -1.81 5.87
N PHE A 83 -7.94 -0.64 5.82
CA PHE A 83 -8.30 0.47 6.73
C PHE A 83 -9.68 1.05 6.41
N GLY A 84 -10.05 1.15 5.13
CA GLY A 84 -11.38 1.58 4.72
C GLY A 84 -12.46 0.60 5.18
N GLY A 85 -12.28 -0.68 4.89
CA GLY A 85 -13.19 -1.75 5.30
C GLY A 85 -13.30 -1.88 6.82
N TYR A 86 -12.18 -1.82 7.54
CA TYR A 86 -12.19 -1.87 9.01
C TYR A 86 -12.93 -0.69 9.63
N ALA A 87 -12.74 0.52 9.10
CA ALA A 87 -13.47 1.70 9.56
C ALA A 87 -14.98 1.53 9.34
N PHE A 88 -15.36 1.16 8.11
CA PHE A 88 -16.75 1.00 7.68
C PHE A 88 -17.49 -0.06 8.48
N LEU A 89 -16.94 -1.28 8.55
CA LEU A 89 -17.64 -2.42 9.14
C LEU A 89 -17.67 -2.40 10.67
N PHE A 90 -16.67 -1.79 11.30
CA PHE A 90 -16.42 -2.03 12.72
C PHE A 90 -16.36 -0.79 13.61
N LEU A 91 -16.13 0.41 13.05
CA LEU A 91 -15.91 1.62 13.84
C LEU A 91 -16.93 2.73 13.56
N GLU A 92 -17.42 2.88 12.33
CA GLU A 92 -18.13 4.10 11.90
C GLU A 92 -19.36 4.41 12.75
N GLU A 93 -20.16 3.40 13.08
CA GLU A 93 -21.40 3.57 13.83
C GLU A 93 -21.16 3.84 15.33
N SER A 94 -20.23 3.10 15.95
CA SER A 94 -20.02 3.14 17.41
C SER A 94 -18.91 4.09 17.85
N GLU A 95 -17.93 4.37 17.00
CA GLU A 95 -16.68 5.07 17.35
C GLU A 95 -16.22 6.02 16.22
N PRO A 96 -17.02 7.05 15.87
CA PRO A 96 -16.84 7.85 14.64
C PRO A 96 -15.49 8.56 14.54
N GLU A 97 -14.92 9.04 15.66
CA GLU A 97 -13.58 9.65 15.64
C GLU A 97 -12.47 8.63 15.35
N ARG A 98 -12.60 7.40 15.84
CA ARG A 98 -11.66 6.32 15.50
C ARG A 98 -11.84 5.89 14.04
N ALA A 99 -13.08 5.82 13.56
CA ALA A 99 -13.38 5.52 12.16
C ALA A 99 -12.76 6.56 11.23
N LYS A 100 -12.92 7.86 11.52
CA LYS A 100 -12.26 8.96 10.80
C LYS A 100 -10.75 8.77 10.73
N GLY A 101 -10.11 8.44 11.86
CA GLY A 101 -8.67 8.15 11.90
C GLY A 101 -8.27 6.99 10.98
N ALA A 102 -9.04 5.91 10.97
CA ALA A 102 -8.82 4.76 10.08
C ALA A 102 -9.04 5.12 8.60
N TYR A 103 -10.13 5.83 8.27
CA TYR A 103 -10.39 6.30 6.91
C TYR A 103 -9.29 7.19 6.35
N LEU A 104 -8.79 8.14 7.15
CA LEU A 104 -7.70 9.02 6.74
C LEU A 104 -6.41 8.23 6.44
N ARG A 105 -6.10 7.21 7.26
CA ARG A 105 -4.96 6.32 7.00
C ARG A 105 -5.16 5.51 5.73
N GLY A 106 -6.34 4.93 5.52
CA GLY A 106 -6.68 4.22 4.29
C GLY A 106 -6.53 5.09 3.05
N ARG A 107 -7.03 6.33 3.11
CA ARG A 107 -6.85 7.36 2.07
C ARG A 107 -5.38 7.62 1.79
N ASP A 108 -4.55 7.81 2.81
CA ASP A 108 -3.13 8.14 2.62
C ASP A 108 -2.35 6.98 1.96
N TYR A 109 -2.70 5.74 2.30
CA TYR A 109 -2.16 4.57 1.59
C TYR A 109 -2.64 4.52 0.14
N ALA A 110 -3.93 4.74 -0.12
CA ALA A 110 -4.50 4.77 -1.46
C ALA A 110 -3.79 5.80 -2.34
N LEU A 111 -3.66 7.03 -1.83
CA LEU A 111 -3.01 8.13 -2.55
C LEU A 111 -1.55 7.82 -2.87
N GLY A 112 -0.82 7.21 -1.93
CA GLY A 112 0.56 6.83 -2.18
C GLY A 112 0.73 5.59 -3.06
N ALA A 113 -0.35 4.86 -3.39
CA ALA A 113 -0.33 3.77 -4.37
C ALA A 113 -0.53 4.27 -5.82
N LEU A 114 -1.00 5.52 -5.99
CA LEU A 114 -1.34 6.06 -7.31
C LEU A 114 -0.09 6.32 -8.16
N PRO A 115 -0.08 5.88 -9.43
CA PRO A 115 1.07 6.06 -10.31
C PRO A 115 1.02 7.40 -11.06
N GLY A 116 2.20 7.90 -11.42
CA GLY A 116 2.37 8.94 -12.45
C GLY A 116 1.52 10.19 -12.20
N PRO A 117 0.75 10.68 -13.20
CA PRO A 117 -0.08 11.87 -13.06
C PRO A 117 -1.14 11.78 -11.95
N LEU A 118 -1.51 10.57 -11.51
CA LEU A 118 -2.51 10.39 -10.47
C LEU A 118 -1.96 10.66 -9.07
N ALA A 119 -0.63 10.69 -8.88
CA ALA A 119 -0.01 10.93 -7.57
C ALA A 119 -0.37 12.30 -6.96
N THR A 120 -0.77 13.27 -7.78
CA THR A 120 -1.19 14.61 -7.36
C THR A 120 -2.71 14.75 -7.21
N LEU A 121 -3.49 13.66 -7.34
CA LEU A 121 -4.96 13.71 -7.21
C LEU A 121 -5.40 14.35 -5.89
N ALA A 122 -4.69 14.11 -4.79
CA ALA A 122 -4.98 14.72 -3.50
C ALA A 122 -4.91 16.26 -3.48
N GLN A 123 -4.13 16.85 -4.38
CA GLN A 123 -3.98 18.30 -4.51
C GLN A 123 -4.97 18.89 -5.53
N THR A 124 -5.70 18.05 -6.26
CA THR A 124 -6.61 18.50 -7.31
C THR A 124 -7.86 19.13 -6.67
N PRO A 125 -8.19 20.39 -6.98
CA PRO A 125 -9.41 21.02 -6.48
C PRO A 125 -10.64 20.19 -6.86
N LEU A 126 -11.56 20.00 -5.92
CA LEU A 126 -12.79 19.22 -6.15
C LEU A 126 -13.88 20.02 -6.88
N GLU A 127 -13.71 21.33 -7.04
CA GLU A 127 -14.72 22.21 -7.63
C GLU A 127 -15.13 21.82 -9.06
N PRO A 128 -14.21 21.44 -9.97
CA PRO A 128 -14.58 20.90 -11.28
C PRO A 128 -15.43 19.62 -11.18
N LEU A 129 -15.06 18.70 -10.27
CA LEU A 129 -15.82 17.46 -10.04
C LEU A 129 -17.23 17.77 -9.52
N ARG A 130 -17.36 18.69 -8.57
CA ARG A 130 -18.65 19.13 -8.03
C ARG A 130 -19.56 19.70 -9.11
N ARG A 131 -19.02 20.57 -9.97
CA ARG A 131 -19.77 21.13 -11.11
C ARG A 131 -20.24 20.06 -12.09
N ALA A 132 -19.37 19.09 -12.42
CA ALA A 132 -19.73 17.99 -13.31
C ALA A 132 -20.85 17.12 -12.73
N LEU A 133 -20.77 16.77 -11.44
CA LEU A 133 -21.81 15.99 -10.76
C LEU A 133 -23.15 16.72 -10.67
N ALA A 134 -23.14 18.06 -10.54
CA ALA A 134 -24.35 18.86 -10.52
C ALA A 134 -25.06 18.93 -11.89
N GLN A 135 -24.30 18.83 -13.00
CA GLN A 135 -24.83 18.84 -14.37
C GLN A 135 -25.29 17.47 -14.86
N ALA A 136 -24.88 16.39 -14.17
CA ALA A 136 -25.23 15.02 -14.51
C ALA A 136 -26.54 14.52 -13.85
N ARG A 137 -27.25 15.40 -13.14
CA ARG A 137 -28.57 15.18 -12.55
C ARG A 137 -29.61 15.94 -13.35
#